data_AF-V4SA49-F1
#
_entry.id   AF-V4SA49-F1
#
_cell.length_a   1.000
_cell.length_b   1.000
_cell.length_c   1.000
_cell.angle_alpha   90.00
_cell.angle_beta   90.00
_cell.angle_gamma   90.00
#
_symmetry.space_group_name_H-M   'P 1'
#
loop_
_entity.id
_entity.type
_entity.pdbx_description
1 polymer ?
#
loop_
_entity_poly.entity_id
_entity_poly.type
_entity_poly.pdbx_seq_one_letter_code
_entity_poly.pdbx_strand_id
1 'polypeptide(L)'
;LNEKAYEPEMLAIGPYHHGKEQLLAFEEHKTRYLKKLLERTRIPLSDYVMAMRALEERARKCYGGSTSLNRDEFVQMMLLDGCFIVEVIRKFRLKHLREDDDPNFKLGWMLPSIARDMILLENQLPYFVIWKLFMMTDMPSDSRNENFLVMILRFFNGILPGKGCRRDIVYQVDVYPINEIKHLAHLIHENWLPSPAGVEAYRNNATNDSYWSFIGSATEIQEAGIHFRKVEVLKDDSLFDIKFENGVMKMPSLEIGDATETILQNL
;
A
#
# COMPACT_ATOMS: atom_id res chain seq x y z
N LEU A 1 18.98 14.11 0.67
CA LEU A 1 17.79 13.25 0.77
C LEU A 1 16.67 14.09 1.38
N ASN A 2 15.43 13.99 0.90
CA ASN A 2 14.29 14.61 1.56
C ASN A 2 13.84 13.70 2.70
N GLU A 3 14.34 13.91 3.92
CA GLU A 3 14.05 13.05 5.08
C GLU A 3 12.54 12.96 5.39
N LYS A 4 11.79 14.02 5.10
CA LYS A 4 10.33 14.06 5.29
C LYS A 4 9.58 13.05 4.42
N ALA A 5 10.18 12.59 3.32
CA ALA A 5 9.60 11.58 2.46
C ALA A 5 9.53 10.18 3.11
N TYR A 6 10.17 9.98 4.28
CA TYR A 6 10.18 8.68 4.97
C TYR A 6 9.46 8.71 6.31
N GLU A 7 9.05 9.89 6.80
CA GLU A 7 8.32 10.00 8.06
C GLU A 7 6.81 10.03 7.83
N PRO A 8 6.00 9.33 8.65
CA PRO A 8 4.55 9.41 8.59
C PRO A 8 4.04 10.77 9.06
N GLU A 9 2.97 11.25 8.42
CA GLU A 9 2.37 12.55 8.71
C GLU A 9 1.21 12.46 9.69
N MET A 10 0.48 11.34 9.67
CA MET A 10 -0.79 11.16 10.38
C MET A 10 -0.87 9.82 11.09
N LEU A 11 -0.47 8.74 10.41
CA LEU A 11 -0.71 7.36 10.83
C LEU A 11 0.62 6.66 11.12
N ALA A 12 0.94 6.45 12.39
CA ALA A 12 1.98 5.51 12.79
C ALA A 12 1.51 4.07 12.58
N ILE A 13 2.38 3.19 12.08
CA ILE A 13 2.15 1.76 11.93
C ILE A 13 3.43 1.04 12.31
N GLY A 14 3.32 0.09 13.23
CA GLY A 14 4.51 -0.63 13.69
C GLY A 14 5.31 0.17 14.74
N PRO A 15 6.50 -0.33 15.10
CA PRO A 15 7.22 0.15 16.28
C PRO A 15 8.06 1.42 16.05
N TYR A 16 8.51 1.72 14.82
CA TYR A 16 9.52 2.77 14.60
C TYR A 16 9.01 4.20 14.77
N HIS A 17 7.71 4.42 14.55
CA HIS A 17 7.07 5.72 14.73
C HIS A 17 6.04 5.73 15.86
N HIS A 18 5.97 4.65 16.64
CA HIS A 18 5.01 4.53 17.73
C HIS A 18 5.29 5.55 18.84
N GLY A 19 4.24 6.22 19.32
CA GLY A 19 4.33 7.16 20.45
C GLY A 19 4.93 8.53 20.09
N LYS A 20 5.22 8.82 18.82
CA LYS A 20 5.62 10.17 18.38
C LYS A 20 4.48 11.16 18.65
N GLU A 21 4.78 12.28 19.33
CA GLU A 21 3.77 13.24 19.82
C GLU A 21 2.82 13.74 18.71
N GLN A 22 3.35 14.01 17.52
CA GLN A 22 2.57 14.50 16.39
C GLN A 22 1.56 13.47 15.82
N LEU A 23 1.71 12.18 16.16
CA LEU A 23 0.86 11.09 15.68
C LEU A 23 -0.15 10.61 16.73
N LEU A 24 -0.01 11.05 17.99
CA LEU A 24 -0.86 10.59 19.10
C LEU A 24 -2.35 10.89 18.89
N ALA A 25 -2.68 12.02 18.24
CA ALA A 25 -4.06 12.38 17.95
C ALA A 25 -4.77 11.31 17.09
N PHE A 26 -4.03 10.60 16.24
CA PHE A 26 -4.61 9.57 15.38
C PHE A 26 -4.78 8.22 16.07
N GLU A 27 -4.09 7.97 17.19
CA GLU A 27 -4.25 6.74 17.99
C GLU A 27 -5.68 6.62 18.57
N GLU A 28 -6.31 7.75 18.91
CA GLU A 28 -7.72 7.77 19.31
C GLU A 28 -8.65 7.31 18.19
N HIS A 29 -8.33 7.67 16.94
CA HIS A 29 -9.09 7.22 15.77
C HIS A 29 -8.96 5.72 15.52
N LYS A 30 -7.77 5.13 15.73
CA LYS A 30 -7.59 3.66 15.69
C LYS A 30 -8.43 2.96 16.76
N THR A 31 -8.45 3.51 17.97
CA THR A 31 -9.24 2.98 19.09
C THR A 31 -10.73 3.01 18.79
N ARG A 32 -11.23 4.10 18.18
CA ARG A 32 -12.62 4.20 17.71
C ARG A 32 -12.95 3.11 16.69
N TYR A 33 -12.07 2.88 15.73
CA TYR A 33 -12.23 1.84 14.71
C TYR A 33 -12.25 0.44 15.34
N LEU A 34 -11.35 0.15 16.27
CA LEU A 34 -11.35 -1.12 17.01
C LEU A 34 -12.68 -1.33 17.75
N LYS A 35 -13.19 -0.32 18.48
CA LYS A 35 -14.46 -0.42 19.19
C LYS A 35 -15.61 -0.80 18.24
N LYS A 36 -15.68 -0.17 17.06
CA LYS A 36 -16.69 -0.46 16.05
C LYS A 36 -16.57 -1.87 15.47
N LEU A 37 -15.34 -2.30 15.22
CA LEU A 37 -15.06 -3.67 14.79
C LEU A 37 -15.54 -4.71 15.81
N LEU A 38 -15.31 -4.49 17.10
CA LEU A 38 -15.77 -5.37 18.18
C LEU A 38 -17.29 -5.39 18.29
N GLU A 39 -17.95 -4.23 18.19
CA GLU A 39 -19.42 -4.11 18.15
C GLU A 39 -20.03 -4.92 17.00
N ARG A 40 -19.38 -4.88 15.81
CA ARG A 40 -19.83 -5.58 14.60
C ARG A 40 -19.59 -7.09 14.65
N THR A 41 -18.39 -7.51 15.02
CA THR A 41 -17.98 -8.93 14.98
C THR A 41 -18.50 -9.74 16.16
N ARG A 42 -18.79 -9.08 17.29
CA ARG A 42 -19.15 -9.73 18.57
C ARG A 42 -18.08 -10.69 19.11
N ILE A 43 -16.88 -10.66 18.54
CA ILE A 43 -15.73 -11.43 19.03
C ILE A 43 -15.14 -10.67 20.23
N PRO A 44 -14.88 -11.34 21.37
CA PRO A 44 -14.26 -10.72 22.53
C PRO A 44 -12.89 -10.11 22.22
N LEU A 45 -12.59 -8.94 22.80
CA LEU A 45 -11.27 -8.30 22.69
C LEU A 45 -10.13 -9.24 23.13
N SER A 46 -10.38 -10.10 24.13
CA SER A 46 -9.42 -11.10 24.59
C SER A 46 -8.92 -12.01 23.47
N ASP A 47 -9.78 -12.36 22.52
CA ASP A 47 -9.44 -13.31 21.45
C ASP A 47 -8.49 -12.66 20.45
N TYR A 48 -8.70 -11.38 20.15
CA TYR A 48 -7.77 -10.59 19.34
C TYR A 48 -6.42 -10.42 20.04
N VAL A 49 -6.44 -10.10 21.34
CA VAL A 49 -5.21 -9.97 22.14
C VAL A 49 -4.43 -11.28 22.19
N MET A 50 -5.12 -12.42 22.39
CA MET A 50 -4.49 -13.75 22.36
C MET A 50 -3.89 -14.07 20.99
N ALA A 51 -4.62 -13.78 19.90
CA ALA A 51 -4.12 -13.98 18.55
C ALA A 51 -2.86 -13.14 18.28
N MET A 52 -2.84 -11.88 18.71
CA MET A 52 -1.68 -11.00 18.54
C MET A 52 -0.50 -11.42 19.43
N ARG A 53 -0.74 -11.84 20.69
CA ARG A 53 0.29 -12.42 21.57
C ARG A 53 0.96 -13.65 20.96
N ALA A 54 0.20 -14.49 20.25
CA ALA A 54 0.74 -15.68 19.60
C ALA A 54 1.63 -15.34 18.39
N LEU A 55 1.42 -14.17 17.77
CA LEU A 55 2.19 -13.70 16.62
C LEU A 55 3.35 -12.76 17.00
N GLU A 56 3.36 -12.24 18.23
CA GLU A 56 4.23 -11.16 18.69
C GLU A 56 5.71 -11.44 18.47
N GLU A 57 6.22 -12.59 18.91
CA GLU A 57 7.65 -12.91 18.78
C GLU A 57 8.08 -12.97 17.30
N ARG A 58 7.26 -13.58 16.45
CA ARG A 58 7.52 -13.65 15.00
C ARG A 58 7.47 -12.26 14.38
N ALA A 59 6.50 -11.44 14.76
CA ALA A 59 6.33 -10.08 14.24
C ALA A 59 7.49 -9.17 14.67
N ARG A 60 7.93 -9.27 15.93
CA ARG A 60 9.06 -8.50 16.43
C ARG A 60 10.36 -8.81 15.69
N LYS A 61 10.59 -10.08 15.34
CA LYS A 61 11.76 -10.51 14.54
C LYS A 61 11.77 -9.97 13.11
N CYS A 62 10.67 -9.41 12.61
CA CYS A 62 10.64 -8.73 11.30
C CYS A 62 11.30 -7.35 11.33
N TYR A 63 11.55 -6.78 12.51
CA TYR A 63 12.16 -5.47 12.67
C TYR A 63 13.64 -5.61 13.01
N GLY A 64 14.46 -4.79 12.35
CA GLY A 64 15.86 -4.61 12.71
C GLY A 64 16.00 -3.78 13.99
N GLY A 65 16.98 -4.13 14.83
CA GLY A 65 17.28 -3.40 16.07
C GLY A 65 16.38 -3.77 17.25
N SER A 66 16.58 -3.07 18.37
CA SER A 66 15.75 -3.21 19.58
C SER A 66 14.60 -2.20 19.56
N THR A 67 13.36 -2.69 19.57
CA THR A 67 12.18 -1.85 19.80
C THR A 67 12.08 -1.46 21.28
N SER A 68 11.77 -0.20 21.59
CA SER A 68 11.55 0.25 22.97
C SER A 68 10.30 -0.34 23.64
N LEU A 69 9.36 -0.84 22.83
CA LEU A 69 8.09 -1.39 23.30
C LEU A 69 8.29 -2.71 24.04
N ASN A 70 7.66 -2.84 25.21
CA ASN A 70 7.55 -4.12 25.90
C ASN A 70 6.59 -5.07 25.15
N ARG A 71 6.38 -6.27 25.69
CA ARG A 71 5.56 -7.29 25.02
C ARG A 71 4.10 -6.87 24.87
N ASP A 72 3.51 -6.30 25.92
CA ASP A 72 2.09 -5.91 25.93
C ASP A 72 1.84 -4.69 25.05
N GLU A 73 2.74 -3.69 25.11
CA GLU A 73 2.71 -2.51 24.24
C GLU A 73 2.80 -2.90 22.76
N PHE A 74 3.69 -3.83 22.42
CA PHE A 74 3.84 -4.30 21.05
C PHE A 74 2.60 -5.04 20.54
N VAL A 75 1.99 -5.88 21.40
CA VAL A 75 0.71 -6.56 21.09
C VAL A 75 -0.42 -5.55 20.88
N GLN A 76 -0.50 -4.52 21.74
CA GLN A 76 -1.50 -3.46 21.63
C GLN A 76 -1.32 -2.68 20.33
N MET A 77 -0.08 -2.33 19.98
CA MET A 77 0.26 -1.67 18.71
C MET A 77 -0.17 -2.54 17.51
N MET A 78 0.24 -3.82 17.47
CA MET A 78 -0.16 -4.75 16.41
C MET A 78 -1.67 -4.82 16.23
N LEU A 79 -2.41 -4.84 17.34
CA LEU A 79 -3.86 -4.92 17.35
C LEU A 79 -4.50 -3.63 16.80
N LEU A 80 -4.13 -2.47 17.34
CA LEU A 80 -4.72 -1.19 16.93
C LEU A 80 -4.40 -0.87 15.48
N ASP A 81 -3.14 -0.98 15.09
CA ASP A 81 -2.66 -0.66 13.75
C ASP A 81 -3.25 -1.63 12.72
N GLY A 82 -3.20 -2.94 13.02
CA GLY A 82 -3.71 -3.97 12.13
C GLY A 82 -5.23 -3.91 11.95
N CYS A 83 -5.99 -3.69 13.04
CA CYS A 83 -7.44 -3.52 12.95
C CYS A 83 -7.82 -2.25 12.19
N PHE A 84 -7.10 -1.15 12.40
CA PHE A 84 -7.34 0.09 11.66
C PHE A 84 -7.13 -0.12 10.15
N ILE A 85 -6.01 -0.73 9.75
CA ILE A 85 -5.71 -1.06 8.35
C ILE A 85 -6.83 -1.90 7.73
N VAL A 86 -7.22 -2.99 8.40
CA VAL A 86 -8.27 -3.89 7.90
C VAL A 86 -9.60 -3.13 7.74
N GLU A 87 -10.01 -2.36 8.74
CA GLU A 87 -11.30 -1.68 8.75
C GLU A 87 -11.36 -0.52 7.75
N VAL A 88 -10.30 0.29 7.60
CA VAL A 88 -10.33 1.41 6.64
C VAL A 88 -10.38 0.90 5.20
N ILE A 89 -9.65 -0.17 4.88
CA ILE A 89 -9.69 -0.83 3.57
C ILE A 89 -11.07 -1.45 3.32
N ARG A 90 -11.64 -2.14 4.33
CA ARG A 90 -13.01 -2.69 4.25
C ARG A 90 -14.03 -1.57 4.02
N LYS A 91 -14.03 -0.50 4.82
CA LYS A 91 -14.94 0.65 4.68
C LYS A 91 -14.77 1.34 3.33
N PHE A 92 -13.55 1.38 2.77
CA PHE A 92 -13.34 1.92 1.42
C PHE A 92 -14.12 1.13 0.35
N ARG A 93 -14.13 -0.20 0.43
CA ARG A 93 -14.88 -1.05 -0.52
C ARG A 93 -16.37 -1.15 -0.17
N LEU A 94 -16.68 -1.34 1.09
CA LEU A 94 -18.00 -1.60 1.64
C LEU A 94 -18.59 -0.32 2.23
N LYS A 95 -19.11 0.55 1.36
CA LYS A 95 -19.63 1.87 1.75
C LYS A 95 -20.70 1.84 2.84
N HIS A 96 -21.48 0.76 2.92
CA HIS A 96 -22.51 0.58 3.94
C HIS A 96 -21.95 0.36 5.36
N LEU A 97 -20.66 0.09 5.50
CA LEU A 97 -19.97 0.05 6.81
C LEU A 97 -19.52 1.44 7.27
N ARG A 98 -19.62 2.47 6.42
CA ARG A 98 -19.22 3.83 6.77
C ARG A 98 -20.31 4.49 7.58
N GLU A 99 -19.91 5.15 8.64
CA GLU A 99 -20.75 6.10 9.35
C GLU A 99 -20.87 7.38 8.52
N ASP A 100 -22.02 8.05 8.60
CA ASP A 100 -22.25 9.28 7.87
C ASP A 100 -21.22 10.35 8.22
N ASP A 101 -20.69 10.37 9.45
CA ASP A 101 -19.73 11.33 9.98
C ASP A 101 -18.28 10.83 10.06
N ASP A 102 -17.95 9.69 9.44
CA ASP A 102 -16.57 9.19 9.45
C ASP A 102 -15.63 10.18 8.74
N PRO A 103 -14.71 10.83 9.47
CA PRO A 103 -13.88 11.87 8.90
C PRO A 103 -12.99 11.31 7.80
N ASN A 104 -12.54 10.04 7.88
CA ASN A 104 -11.68 9.43 6.87
C ASN A 104 -12.32 9.48 5.48
N PHE A 105 -13.64 9.32 5.40
CA PHE A 105 -14.38 9.32 4.13
C PHE A 105 -15.06 10.66 3.81
N LYS A 106 -15.13 11.59 4.77
CA LYS A 106 -15.69 12.94 4.58
C LYS A 106 -14.65 13.99 4.21
N LEU A 107 -13.49 13.93 4.85
CA LEU A 107 -12.39 14.86 4.62
C LEU A 107 -11.54 14.30 3.48
N GLY A 108 -11.72 14.86 2.28
CA GLY A 108 -11.11 14.34 1.04
C GLY A 108 -9.59 14.21 1.07
N TRP A 109 -8.90 14.91 1.97
CA TRP A 109 -7.45 14.86 2.14
C TRP A 109 -6.98 13.72 3.06
N MET A 110 -7.81 13.19 3.97
CA MET A 110 -7.33 12.23 4.98
C MET A 110 -7.03 10.84 4.42
N LEU A 111 -7.89 10.31 3.53
CA LEU A 111 -7.65 9.00 2.92
C LEU A 111 -6.33 8.95 2.13
N PRO A 112 -6.02 9.94 1.26
CA PRO A 112 -4.71 10.04 0.64
C PRO A 112 -3.55 10.06 1.64
N SER A 113 -3.62 10.86 2.71
CA SER A 113 -2.57 10.92 3.75
C SER A 113 -2.41 9.57 4.47
N ILE A 114 -3.51 8.92 4.85
CA ILE A 114 -3.51 7.59 5.48
C ILE A 114 -2.83 6.56 4.57
N ALA A 115 -3.21 6.51 3.30
CA ALA A 115 -2.64 5.56 2.36
C ALA A 115 -1.17 5.83 2.06
N ARG A 116 -0.78 7.11 1.97
CA ARG A 116 0.63 7.52 1.85
C ARG A 116 1.45 6.98 3.03
N ASP A 117 0.95 7.10 4.26
CA ASP A 117 1.62 6.58 5.44
C ASP A 117 1.64 5.03 5.48
N MET A 118 0.62 4.37 4.92
CA MET A 118 0.55 2.89 4.85
C MET A 118 1.58 2.25 3.92
N ILE A 119 2.27 3.00 3.07
CA ILE A 119 3.28 2.45 2.14
C ILE A 119 4.71 2.87 2.48
N LEU A 120 4.94 3.63 3.56
CA LEU A 120 6.31 3.95 3.96
C LEU A 120 7.00 2.69 4.48
N LEU A 121 8.24 2.48 4.06
CA LEU A 121 8.97 1.25 4.37
C LEU A 121 9.17 1.05 5.89
N GLU A 122 9.44 2.13 6.63
CA GLU A 122 9.64 2.12 8.08
C GLU A 122 8.32 2.21 8.88
N ASN A 123 7.17 2.30 8.22
CA ASN A 123 5.86 2.43 8.84
C ASN A 123 4.97 1.23 8.49
N GLN A 124 5.42 0.01 8.82
CA GLN A 124 4.79 -1.23 8.38
C GLN A 124 4.50 -2.19 9.53
N LEU A 125 3.45 -3.00 9.34
CA LEU A 125 3.23 -4.26 10.04
C LEU A 125 3.56 -5.44 9.11
N PRO A 126 4.06 -6.57 9.64
CA PRO A 126 4.17 -7.79 8.86
C PRO A 126 2.80 -8.23 8.34
N TYR A 127 2.72 -8.60 7.07
CA TYR A 127 1.44 -8.86 6.41
C TYR A 127 0.64 -9.98 7.08
N PHE A 128 1.32 -11.01 7.61
CA PHE A 128 0.65 -12.11 8.30
C PHE A 128 -0.15 -11.65 9.55
N VAL A 129 0.22 -10.52 10.17
CA VAL A 129 -0.53 -9.91 11.28
C VAL A 129 -1.85 -9.34 10.75
N ILE A 130 -1.76 -8.54 9.68
CA ILE A 130 -2.92 -7.92 9.02
C ILE A 130 -3.86 -9.01 8.48
N TRP A 131 -3.31 -10.04 7.84
CA TRP A 131 -4.05 -11.19 7.35
C TRP A 131 -4.79 -11.94 8.46
N LYS A 132 -4.13 -12.19 9.61
CA LYS A 132 -4.77 -12.85 10.75
C LYS A 132 -5.97 -12.05 11.25
N LEU A 133 -5.83 -10.74 11.38
CA LEU A 133 -6.93 -9.84 11.80
C LEU A 133 -8.05 -9.79 10.77
N PHE A 134 -7.72 -9.75 9.47
CA PHE A 134 -8.71 -9.82 8.39
C PHE A 134 -9.56 -11.10 8.50
N MET A 135 -8.91 -12.26 8.72
CA MET A 135 -9.58 -13.56 8.88
C MET A 135 -10.45 -13.64 10.13
N MET A 136 -10.02 -13.02 11.24
CA MET A 136 -10.85 -12.97 12.46
C MET A 136 -12.09 -12.08 12.29
N THR A 137 -12.05 -11.12 11.38
CA THR A 137 -13.12 -10.13 11.17
C THR A 137 -13.99 -10.45 9.95
N ASP A 138 -13.91 -11.69 9.46
CA ASP A 138 -14.56 -12.10 8.23
C ASP A 138 -16.08 -11.94 8.27
N MET A 139 -16.67 -11.65 7.11
CA MET A 139 -18.11 -11.41 6.94
C MET A 139 -18.67 -12.34 5.88
N PRO A 140 -18.82 -13.65 6.17
CA PRO A 140 -19.26 -14.63 5.18
C PRO A 140 -20.69 -14.37 4.68
N SER A 141 -21.50 -13.62 5.43
CA SER A 141 -22.87 -13.23 5.04
C SER A 141 -22.94 -12.01 4.11
N ASP A 142 -21.84 -11.27 3.90
CA ASP A 142 -21.83 -10.16 2.94
C ASP A 142 -21.30 -10.64 1.58
N SER A 143 -22.19 -10.76 0.60
CA SER A 143 -21.86 -11.18 -0.76
C SER A 143 -20.90 -10.23 -1.49
N ARG A 144 -20.64 -9.03 -0.95
CA ARG A 144 -19.68 -8.06 -1.47
C ARG A 144 -18.29 -8.20 -0.83
N ASN A 145 -18.13 -9.10 0.14
CA ASN A 145 -16.85 -9.39 0.78
C ASN A 145 -15.94 -10.13 -0.21
N GLU A 146 -15.14 -9.36 -0.94
CA GLU A 146 -14.14 -9.87 -1.88
C GLU A 146 -12.85 -10.28 -1.18
N ASN A 147 -11.93 -10.90 -1.92
CA ASN A 147 -10.61 -11.25 -1.42
C ASN A 147 -9.86 -10.00 -0.89
N PHE A 148 -9.21 -10.10 0.25
CA PHE A 148 -8.55 -8.96 0.89
C PHE A 148 -7.46 -8.31 0.03
N LEU A 149 -6.69 -9.10 -0.72
CA LEU A 149 -5.68 -8.58 -1.65
C LEU A 149 -6.33 -7.71 -2.72
N VAL A 150 -7.49 -8.12 -3.25
CA VAL A 150 -8.27 -7.29 -4.18
C VAL A 150 -8.69 -5.97 -3.52
N MET A 151 -9.14 -6.02 -2.27
CA MET A 151 -9.52 -4.81 -1.54
C MET A 151 -8.33 -3.86 -1.36
N ILE A 152 -7.16 -4.38 -0.98
CA ILE A 152 -5.91 -3.62 -0.81
C ILE A 152 -5.50 -2.97 -2.14
N LEU A 153 -5.39 -3.76 -3.20
CA LEU A 153 -4.98 -3.27 -4.52
C LEU A 153 -5.92 -2.18 -5.04
N ARG A 154 -7.24 -2.33 -4.85
CA ARG A 154 -8.22 -1.31 -5.22
C ARG A 154 -8.18 -0.06 -4.34
N PHE A 155 -7.83 -0.20 -3.06
CA PHE A 155 -7.65 0.93 -2.15
C PHE A 155 -6.50 1.81 -2.65
N PHE A 156 -5.34 1.22 -2.91
CA PHE A 156 -4.17 1.96 -3.37
C PHE A 156 -4.27 2.44 -4.82
N ASN A 157 -4.94 1.71 -5.72
CA ASN A 157 -5.17 2.19 -7.10
C ASN A 157 -5.98 3.50 -7.17
N GLY A 158 -6.76 3.81 -6.14
CA GLY A 158 -7.48 5.09 -6.05
C GLY A 158 -6.60 6.25 -5.60
N ILE A 159 -5.36 6.01 -5.19
CA ILE A 159 -4.52 6.96 -4.44
C ILE A 159 -3.11 7.10 -5.04
N LEU A 160 -2.51 6.00 -5.48
CA LEU A 160 -1.19 6.02 -6.11
C LEU A 160 -1.22 6.84 -7.41
N PRO A 161 -0.13 7.56 -7.73
CA PRO A 161 -0.07 8.37 -8.93
C PRO A 161 0.01 7.45 -10.16
N GLY A 162 -0.79 7.77 -11.18
CA GLY A 162 -1.02 6.87 -12.31
C GLY A 162 -1.97 5.71 -11.97
N LYS A 163 -2.68 5.16 -12.96
CA LYS A 163 -3.61 4.02 -12.77
C LYS A 163 -2.84 2.70 -12.57
N GLY A 164 -1.88 2.70 -11.65
CA GLY A 164 -0.77 1.77 -11.56
C GLY A 164 -1.11 0.36 -11.12
N CYS A 165 -2.33 0.06 -10.68
CA CYS A 165 -2.70 -1.31 -10.35
C CYS A 165 -3.36 -2.00 -11.55
N ARG A 166 -2.60 -2.90 -12.16
CA ARG A 166 -3.07 -3.82 -13.19
C ARG A 166 -4.22 -4.68 -12.68
N ARG A 167 -5.41 -4.51 -13.27
CA ARG A 167 -6.62 -5.25 -12.86
C ARG A 167 -6.52 -6.74 -13.18
N ASP A 168 -5.72 -7.15 -14.14
CA ASP A 168 -5.51 -8.57 -14.43
C ASP A 168 -4.83 -9.30 -13.25
N ILE A 169 -4.00 -8.60 -12.46
CA ILE A 169 -3.45 -9.16 -11.22
C ILE A 169 -4.55 -9.36 -10.17
N VAL A 170 -5.52 -8.44 -10.10
CA VAL A 170 -6.72 -8.54 -9.26
C VAL A 170 -7.56 -9.78 -9.60
N TYR A 171 -7.46 -10.33 -10.82
CA TYR A 171 -8.13 -11.58 -11.22
C TYR A 171 -7.26 -12.84 -11.10
N GLN A 172 -5.96 -12.69 -10.80
CA GLN A 172 -4.99 -13.78 -10.59
C GLN A 172 -4.63 -13.96 -9.10
N VAL A 173 -5.42 -13.40 -8.19
CA VAL A 173 -5.10 -13.34 -6.75
C VAL A 173 -4.94 -14.72 -6.10
N ASP A 174 -5.55 -15.75 -6.66
CA ASP A 174 -5.37 -17.14 -6.21
C ASP A 174 -3.92 -17.66 -6.42
N VAL A 175 -3.09 -16.92 -7.15
CA VAL A 175 -1.67 -17.21 -7.39
C VAL A 175 -0.75 -16.56 -6.34
N TYR A 176 -1.23 -15.64 -5.50
CA TYR A 176 -0.39 -15.02 -4.46
C TYR A 176 -0.20 -15.96 -3.26
N PRO A 177 1.01 -16.52 -3.04
CA PRO A 177 1.30 -17.15 -1.77
C PRO A 177 1.35 -16.07 -0.68
N ILE A 178 0.30 -16.01 0.14
CA ILE A 178 0.19 -15.08 1.28
C ILE A 178 1.46 -15.07 2.15
N ASN A 179 2.15 -16.21 2.22
CA ASN A 179 3.38 -16.40 2.99
C ASN A 179 4.60 -15.64 2.43
N GLU A 180 4.57 -15.22 1.16
CA GLU A 180 5.66 -14.46 0.52
C GLU A 180 5.46 -12.95 0.64
N ILE A 181 4.25 -12.49 1.00
CA ILE A 181 3.98 -11.08 1.21
C ILE A 181 4.57 -10.65 2.56
N LYS A 182 5.58 -9.77 2.54
CA LYS A 182 6.25 -9.28 3.74
C LYS A 182 5.41 -8.25 4.50
N HIS A 183 4.94 -7.21 3.83
CA HIS A 183 4.16 -6.09 4.36
C HIS A 183 3.39 -5.39 3.22
N LEU A 184 2.60 -4.34 3.52
CA LEU A 184 1.78 -3.66 2.51
C LEU A 184 2.63 -2.98 1.43
N ALA A 185 3.67 -2.25 1.80
CA ALA A 185 4.54 -1.59 0.81
C ALA A 185 5.15 -2.60 -0.18
N HIS A 186 5.60 -3.77 0.29
CA HIS A 186 6.09 -4.86 -0.57
C HIS A 186 5.01 -5.37 -1.53
N LEU A 187 3.77 -5.56 -1.05
CA LEU A 187 2.66 -5.97 -1.91
C LEU A 187 2.42 -4.93 -3.02
N ILE A 188 2.43 -3.64 -2.68
CA ILE A 188 2.22 -2.57 -3.65
C ILE A 188 3.36 -2.48 -4.65
N HIS A 189 4.60 -2.54 -4.19
CA HIS A 189 5.79 -2.58 -5.05
C HIS A 189 5.70 -3.71 -6.10
N GLU A 190 5.41 -4.94 -5.66
CA GLU A 190 5.28 -6.11 -6.57
C GLU A 190 4.10 -5.99 -7.55
N ASN A 191 3.17 -5.07 -7.31
CA ASN A 191 2.01 -4.82 -8.17
C ASN A 191 2.11 -3.51 -8.96
N TRP A 192 3.18 -2.74 -8.75
CA TRP A 192 3.45 -1.48 -9.44
C TRP A 192 4.61 -1.67 -10.42
N LEU A 193 4.41 -2.59 -11.37
CA LEU A 193 5.42 -3.04 -12.33
C LEU A 193 5.03 -2.71 -13.78
N PRO A 194 5.99 -2.69 -14.73
CA PRO A 194 5.67 -2.67 -16.16
C PRO A 194 4.77 -3.86 -16.57
N SER A 195 4.06 -3.74 -17.69
CA SER A 195 3.34 -4.87 -18.31
C SER A 195 4.29 -6.01 -18.66
N PRO A 196 3.78 -7.24 -18.88
CA PRO A 196 4.62 -8.38 -19.22
C PRO A 196 5.34 -8.11 -20.55
N ALA A 197 4.69 -7.40 -21.48
CA ALA A 197 5.29 -6.94 -22.72
C ALA A 197 6.45 -5.96 -22.48
N GLY A 198 6.31 -5.04 -21.51
CA GLY A 198 7.40 -4.14 -21.09
C GLY A 198 8.58 -4.90 -20.48
N VAL A 199 8.31 -5.87 -19.60
CA VAL A 199 9.34 -6.74 -19.00
C VAL A 199 10.05 -7.60 -20.05
N GLU A 200 9.30 -8.16 -21.00
CA GLU A 200 9.86 -8.96 -22.10
C GLU A 200 10.72 -8.11 -23.04
N ALA A 201 10.27 -6.90 -23.41
CA ALA A 201 11.04 -5.97 -24.21
C ALA A 201 12.36 -5.58 -23.52
N TYR A 202 12.34 -5.32 -22.20
CA TYR A 202 13.54 -5.07 -21.43
C TYR A 202 14.49 -6.28 -21.44
N ARG A 203 13.96 -7.48 -21.16
CA ARG A 203 14.77 -8.71 -21.11
C ARG A 203 15.44 -9.03 -22.45
N ASN A 204 14.74 -8.80 -23.56
CA ASN A 204 15.28 -9.02 -24.90
C ASN A 204 16.42 -8.03 -25.22
N ASN A 205 16.33 -6.80 -24.72
CA ASN A 205 17.35 -5.76 -24.93
C ASN A 205 18.53 -5.83 -23.94
N ALA A 206 18.34 -6.44 -22.76
CA ALA A 206 19.35 -6.54 -21.70
C ALA A 206 20.50 -7.53 -22.02
N THR A 207 20.40 -8.28 -23.13
CA THR A 207 21.48 -9.17 -23.60
C THR A 207 22.63 -8.42 -24.29
N ASN A 208 22.41 -7.15 -24.65
CA ASN A 208 23.48 -6.27 -25.09
C ASN A 208 24.19 -5.69 -23.87
N ASP A 209 25.49 -5.96 -23.78
CA ASP A 209 26.44 -5.51 -22.75
C ASP A 209 26.67 -3.98 -22.84
N SER A 210 25.59 -3.20 -22.88
CA SER A 210 25.65 -1.75 -22.86
C SER A 210 25.89 -1.31 -21.44
N TYR A 211 27.14 -0.92 -21.15
CA TYR A 211 27.46 0.06 -20.12
C TYR A 211 26.30 1.04 -19.99
N TRP A 212 25.84 1.30 -18.77
CA TRP A 212 24.79 2.26 -18.41
C TRP A 212 25.11 3.65 -18.98
N SER A 213 24.94 3.85 -20.29
CA SER A 213 25.00 5.15 -20.92
C SER A 213 23.83 5.91 -20.32
N PHE A 214 24.15 6.99 -19.60
CA PHE A 214 23.14 7.88 -19.05
C PHE A 214 22.08 8.13 -20.10
N ILE A 215 20.84 7.80 -19.76
CA ILE A 215 19.69 8.09 -20.62
C ILE A 215 19.72 9.60 -20.86
N GLY A 216 19.77 10.02 -22.12
CA GLY A 216 19.75 11.43 -22.48
C GLY A 216 18.54 12.14 -21.85
N SER A 217 18.72 13.40 -21.49
CA SER A 217 17.61 14.24 -21.04
C SER A 217 16.46 14.24 -22.05
N ALA A 218 15.24 14.55 -21.60
CA ALA A 218 14.09 14.63 -22.50
C ALA A 218 14.34 15.58 -23.69
N THR A 219 15.11 16.66 -23.48
CA THR A 219 15.53 17.59 -24.53
C THR A 219 16.46 16.93 -25.55
N GLU A 220 17.52 16.25 -25.11
CA GLU A 220 18.47 15.56 -26.00
C GLU A 220 17.78 14.46 -26.80
N ILE A 221 16.86 13.71 -26.18
CA ILE A 221 16.04 12.71 -26.86
C ILE A 221 15.18 13.36 -27.95
N GLN A 222 14.58 14.52 -27.67
CA GLN A 222 13.77 15.26 -28.64
C GLN A 222 14.61 15.84 -29.79
N GLU A 223 15.80 16.37 -29.49
CA GLU A 223 16.76 16.87 -30.48
C GLU A 223 17.30 15.75 -31.38
N ALA A 224 17.40 14.53 -30.88
CA ALA A 224 17.72 13.33 -31.65
C ALA A 224 16.58 12.87 -32.59
N GLY A 225 15.45 13.59 -32.63
CA GLY A 225 14.32 13.29 -33.51
C GLY A 225 13.29 12.32 -32.94
N ILE A 226 13.36 12.02 -31.63
CA ILE A 226 12.37 11.18 -30.95
C ILE A 226 11.24 12.06 -30.40
N HIS A 227 10.00 11.75 -30.77
CA HIS A 227 8.83 12.51 -30.33
C HIS A 227 8.14 11.86 -29.13
N PHE A 228 7.71 12.64 -28.16
CA PHE A 228 6.91 12.15 -27.04
C PHE A 228 5.41 12.21 -27.36
N ARG A 229 4.68 11.14 -27.02
CA ARG A 229 3.22 11.09 -27.16
C ARG A 229 2.60 10.58 -25.88
N LYS A 230 1.70 11.37 -25.30
CA LYS A 230 0.84 10.93 -24.19
C LYS A 230 -0.08 9.79 -24.66
N VAL A 231 -0.16 8.74 -23.85
CA VAL A 231 -1.15 7.66 -23.98
C VAL A 231 -2.06 7.70 -22.77
N GLU A 232 -3.36 7.58 -23.01
CA GLU A 232 -4.30 7.35 -21.91
C GLU A 232 -4.12 5.91 -21.41
N VAL A 233 -3.81 5.76 -20.13
CA VAL A 233 -3.74 4.46 -19.48
C VAL A 233 -5.13 3.83 -19.54
N LEU A 234 -5.29 2.78 -20.36
CA LEU A 234 -6.50 1.98 -20.41
C LEU A 234 -6.62 1.14 -19.13
N LYS A 235 -7.74 0.42 -18.96
CA LYS A 235 -8.05 -0.28 -17.69
C LYS A 235 -7.00 -1.33 -17.27
N ASP A 236 -6.15 -1.77 -18.19
CA ASP A 236 -5.17 -2.86 -18.00
C ASP A 236 -3.72 -2.42 -18.24
N ASP A 237 -3.48 -1.13 -18.54
CA ASP A 237 -2.14 -0.59 -18.80
C ASP A 237 -1.45 -0.16 -17.50
N SER A 238 -0.14 -0.37 -17.39
CA SER A 238 0.69 0.13 -16.29
C SER A 238 1.14 1.56 -16.53
N LEU A 239 1.37 2.31 -15.45
CA LEU A 239 2.07 3.60 -15.51
C LEU A 239 3.46 3.47 -16.14
N PHE A 240 4.09 2.31 -16.01
CA PHE A 240 5.44 2.05 -16.48
C PHE A 240 5.51 1.48 -17.90
N ASP A 241 4.37 1.42 -18.61
CA ASP A 241 4.31 0.91 -19.99
C ASP A 241 4.72 1.95 -21.03
N ILE A 242 6.03 2.17 -21.11
CA ILE A 242 6.63 3.03 -22.13
C ILE A 242 6.88 2.21 -23.40
N LYS A 243 6.36 2.68 -24.54
CA LYS A 243 6.52 2.02 -25.85
C LYS A 243 7.27 2.95 -26.80
N PHE A 244 8.22 2.41 -27.56
CA PHE A 244 8.92 3.16 -28.61
C PHE A 244 8.60 2.56 -29.98
N GLU A 245 7.93 3.33 -30.83
CA GLU A 245 7.49 2.90 -32.15
C GLU A 245 7.71 4.01 -33.16
N ASN A 246 8.45 3.74 -34.23
CA ASN A 246 8.66 4.65 -35.37
C ASN A 246 9.12 6.06 -34.95
N GLY A 247 10.11 6.16 -34.05
CA GLY A 247 10.62 7.44 -33.57
C GLY A 247 9.71 8.15 -32.57
N VAL A 248 8.66 7.48 -32.07
CA VAL A 248 7.74 8.05 -31.08
C VAL A 248 7.80 7.26 -29.79
N MET A 249 8.17 7.93 -28.70
CA MET A 249 8.05 7.42 -27.33
C MET A 249 6.64 7.70 -26.81
N LYS A 250 5.84 6.63 -26.72
CA LYS A 250 4.48 6.62 -26.18
C LYS A 250 4.53 6.35 -24.69
N MET A 251 4.04 7.27 -23.88
CA MET A 251 4.13 7.20 -22.42
C MET A 251 2.78 7.49 -21.74
N PRO A 252 2.44 6.73 -20.68
CA PRO A 252 1.41 7.10 -19.71
C PRO A 252 1.62 8.49 -19.12
N SER A 253 0.54 9.20 -18.82
CA SER A 253 0.63 10.43 -18.03
C SER A 253 0.70 10.12 -16.54
N LEU A 254 1.70 10.71 -15.87
CA LEU A 254 1.82 10.74 -14.43
C LEU A 254 1.25 12.05 -13.89
N GLU A 255 0.30 11.96 -12.96
CA GLU A 255 -0.14 13.12 -12.19
C GLU A 255 0.83 13.33 -11.03
N ILE A 256 1.38 14.55 -10.93
CA ILE A 256 2.31 14.93 -9.87
C ILE A 256 1.53 15.73 -8.83
N GLY A 257 1.56 15.27 -7.60
CA GLY A 257 1.02 15.97 -6.43
C GLY A 257 1.97 15.84 -5.24
N ASP A 258 1.56 16.38 -4.09
CA ASP A 258 2.41 16.50 -2.90
C ASP A 258 2.93 15.14 -2.40
N ALA A 259 2.14 14.08 -2.55
CA ALA A 259 2.52 12.73 -2.13
C ALA A 259 3.42 11.98 -3.13
N THR A 260 3.53 12.45 -4.39
CA THR A 260 4.22 11.71 -5.46
C THR A 260 5.67 11.38 -5.13
N GLU A 261 6.41 12.35 -4.56
CA GLU A 261 7.82 12.13 -4.17
C GLU A 261 7.95 11.05 -3.10
N THR A 262 7.13 11.13 -2.03
CA THR A 262 7.13 10.11 -0.97
C THR A 262 6.84 8.73 -1.56
N ILE A 263 5.79 8.63 -2.38
CA ILE A 263 5.32 7.36 -2.92
C ILE A 263 6.44 6.71 -3.76
N LEU A 264 7.09 7.47 -4.64
CA LEU A 264 8.19 6.97 -5.49
C LEU A 264 9.49 6.67 -4.73
N GLN A 265 9.70 7.24 -3.54
CA GLN A 265 10.88 6.95 -2.72
C GLN A 265 10.71 5.72 -1.82
N ASN A 266 9.47 5.30 -1.56
CA ASN A 266 9.16 4.16 -0.67
C ASN A 266 8.68 2.90 -1.39
N LEU A 267 8.35 3.02 -2.68
CA LEU A 267 8.04 1.91 -3.59
C LEU A 267 9.21 1.74 -4.54
#